data_AF-A0A1G7S5P6-F1
#
_entry.id   AF-A0A1G7S5P6-F1
#
_cell.length_a   1.000
_cell.length_b   1.000
_cell.length_c   1.000
_cell.angle_alpha   90.00
_cell.angle_beta   90.00
_cell.angle_gamma   90.00
#
_symmetry.space_group_name_H-M   'P 1'
#
loop_
_entity.id
_entity.type
_entity.pdbx_description
1 polymer ?
#
loop_
_entity_poly.entity_id
_entity_poly.type
_entity_poly.pdbx_seq_one_letter_code
_entity_poly.pdbx_strand_id
1 'polypeptide(L)'
;MNDDSRKQLKKTGRRPKQDPAKIRYTISFTEEEHARFLALFDQSGMQVKAHFITSCIFEKTVKTIQIDKGTVDFYMRLTSFHSQFRSIGVNYNQIVKLLYKNFSQKKASAFLYKLEKQTAEMVELFKNVVEIAEQFDKKYLKKQ
;
A
#
# COMPACT_ATOMS: atom_id res chain seq x y z
N MET A 1 -36.65 -44.85 22.42
CA MET A 1 -38.09 -44.57 22.59
C MET A 1 -38.21 -43.22 23.26
N ASN A 2 -38.91 -42.18 22.81
CA ASN A 2 -39.83 -41.84 21.72
C ASN A 2 -39.63 -40.30 21.54
N ASP A 3 -40.04 -39.54 20.54
CA ASP A 3 -41.11 -39.68 19.56
C ASP A 3 -40.82 -38.61 18.48
N ASP A 4 -40.44 -39.03 17.27
CA ASP A 4 -40.12 -38.13 16.16
C ASP A 4 -41.44 -37.78 15.44
N SER A 5 -42.24 -36.92 16.07
CA SER A 5 -43.52 -36.45 15.54
C SER A 5 -43.30 -35.48 14.38
N ARG A 6 -43.09 -36.05 13.19
CA ARG A 6 -43.02 -35.32 11.90
C ARG A 6 -44.35 -34.62 11.60
N LYS A 7 -44.52 -33.42 12.14
CA LYS A 7 -45.54 -32.47 11.65
C LYS A 7 -45.15 -32.09 10.22
N GLN A 8 -45.94 -32.55 9.24
CA GLN A 8 -45.81 -32.16 7.84
C GLN A 8 -46.09 -30.65 7.70
N LEU A 9 -45.04 -29.83 7.77
CA LEU A 9 -45.10 -28.41 7.51
C LEU A 9 -45.35 -28.21 6.00
N LYS A 10 -46.46 -27.54 5.67
CA LYS A 10 -46.82 -27.13 4.32
C LYS A 10 -45.62 -26.45 3.65
N LYS A 11 -45.21 -26.91 2.47
CA LYS A 11 -44.10 -26.35 1.67
C LYS A 11 -44.50 -25.03 1.00
N THR A 12 -44.83 -24.03 1.79
CA THR A 12 -45.08 -22.66 1.34
C THR A 12 -44.11 -21.73 2.06
N GLY A 13 -43.18 -21.14 1.32
CA GLY A 13 -42.18 -20.21 1.85
C GLY A 13 -40.82 -20.33 1.18
N ARG A 14 -39.92 -19.39 1.52
CA ARG A 14 -38.54 -19.40 1.07
C ARG A 14 -37.86 -20.68 1.54
N ARG A 15 -37.18 -21.39 0.63
CA ARG A 15 -36.38 -22.58 0.97
C ARG A 15 -35.37 -22.21 2.07
N PRO A 16 -35.28 -23.00 3.15
CA PRO A 16 -34.31 -22.74 4.21
C PRO A 16 -32.88 -22.81 3.65
N LYS A 17 -32.01 -21.93 4.12
CA LYS A 17 -30.57 -21.97 3.80
C LYS A 17 -29.95 -23.22 4.44
N GLN A 18 -28.94 -23.80 3.80
CA GLN A 18 -28.20 -24.95 4.34
C GLN A 18 -27.53 -24.62 5.68
N ASP A 19 -26.97 -23.41 5.81
CA ASP A 19 -26.44 -22.90 7.07
C ASP A 19 -27.01 -21.49 7.36
N PRO A 20 -28.02 -21.36 8.22
CA PRO A 20 -28.59 -20.07 8.60
C PRO A 20 -27.77 -19.42 9.72
N ALA A 21 -27.59 -18.09 9.66
CA ALA A 21 -26.96 -17.31 10.72
C ALA A 21 -27.83 -17.30 11.99
N LYS A 22 -27.57 -18.23 12.92
CA LYS A 22 -28.33 -18.39 14.18
C LYS A 22 -27.72 -17.66 15.37
N ILE A 23 -26.39 -17.43 15.35
CA ILE A 23 -25.65 -16.85 16.46
C ILE A 23 -25.63 -15.33 16.29
N ARG A 24 -26.04 -14.59 17.32
CA ARG A 24 -26.09 -13.12 17.32
C ARG A 24 -25.44 -12.57 18.58
N TYR A 25 -24.59 -11.56 18.40
CA TYR A 25 -24.03 -10.75 19.48
C TYR A 25 -24.58 -9.32 19.35
N THR A 26 -24.95 -8.73 20.48
CA THR A 26 -25.35 -7.32 20.58
C THR A 26 -24.15 -6.52 21.04
N ILE A 27 -23.91 -5.37 20.40
CA ILE A 27 -22.86 -4.43 20.78
C ILE A 27 -23.53 -3.12 21.22
N SER A 28 -22.94 -2.48 22.21
CA SER A 28 -23.36 -1.17 22.72
C SER A 28 -22.29 -0.14 22.38
N PHE A 29 -22.70 1.06 22.00
CA PHE A 29 -21.82 2.18 21.73
C PHE A 29 -22.05 3.29 22.74
N THR A 30 -20.98 3.96 23.13
CA THR A 30 -21.06 5.32 23.67
C THR A 30 -21.42 6.31 22.55
N GLU A 31 -21.80 7.54 22.91
CA GLU A 31 -22.19 8.55 21.93
C GLU A 31 -21.05 8.90 20.96
N GLU A 32 -19.81 9.03 21.47
CA GLU A 32 -18.63 9.28 20.64
C GLU A 32 -18.34 8.13 19.67
N GLU A 33 -18.44 6.88 20.13
CA GLU A 33 -18.23 5.70 19.30
C GLU A 33 -19.31 5.58 18.22
N HIS A 34 -20.55 5.96 18.54
CA HIS A 34 -21.63 5.96 17.58
C HIS A 34 -21.41 6.98 16.47
N ALA A 35 -20.95 8.19 16.81
CA ALA A 35 -20.63 9.22 15.82
C ALA A 35 -19.51 8.76 14.87
N ARG A 36 -18.44 8.15 15.42
CA ARG A 36 -17.35 7.58 14.61
C ARG A 36 -17.83 6.44 13.73
N PHE A 37 -18.70 5.57 14.25
CA PHE A 37 -19.29 4.48 13.48
C PHE A 37 -20.08 4.99 12.27
N LEU A 38 -20.92 6.03 12.44
CA LEU A 38 -21.71 6.61 11.35
C LEU A 38 -20.82 7.20 10.26
N ALA A 39 -19.77 7.96 10.64
CA ALA A 39 -18.83 8.51 9.66
C ALA A 39 -18.16 7.42 8.81
N LEU A 40 -17.75 6.31 9.43
CA LEU A 40 -17.15 5.17 8.71
C LEU A 40 -18.16 4.42 7.85
N PHE A 41 -19.42 4.32 8.32
CA PHE A 41 -20.50 3.69 7.56
C PHE A 41 -20.82 4.48 6.29
N ASP A 42 -20.96 5.81 6.38
CA ASP A 42 -21.27 6.66 5.24
C ASP A 42 -20.16 6.62 4.18
N GLN A 43 -18.89 6.62 4.61
CA GLN A 43 -17.73 6.46 3.72
C GLN A 43 -17.71 5.12 2.99
N SER A 44 -18.26 4.06 3.60
CA SER A 44 -18.26 2.71 3.00
C SER A 44 -19.22 2.57 1.82
N GLY A 45 -20.21 3.46 1.69
CA GLY A 45 -21.27 3.37 0.67
C GLY A 45 -22.23 2.19 0.84
N MET A 46 -22.10 1.41 1.93
CA MET A 46 -22.98 0.28 2.22
C MET A 46 -24.36 0.75 2.66
N GLN A 47 -25.38 -0.02 2.31
CA GLN A 47 -26.78 0.31 2.64
C GLN A 47 -27.22 -0.21 4.01
N VAL A 48 -26.52 -1.21 4.56
CA VAL A 48 -26.93 -1.92 5.78
C VAL A 48 -25.80 -1.94 6.81
N LYS A 49 -26.04 -1.30 7.97
CA LYS A 49 -25.10 -1.21 9.09
C LYS A 49 -24.57 -2.58 9.57
N ALA A 50 -25.43 -3.61 9.61
CA ALA A 50 -25.03 -4.95 10.01
C ALA A 50 -24.07 -5.62 9.02
N HIS A 51 -24.25 -5.38 7.72
CA HIS A 51 -23.32 -5.87 6.71
C HIS A 51 -21.98 -5.15 6.83
N PHE A 52 -21.99 -3.83 7.03
CA PHE A 52 -20.78 -3.08 7.30
C PHE A 52 -19.99 -3.59 8.52
N ILE A 53 -20.68 -3.90 9.63
CA ILE A 53 -20.05 -4.49 10.82
C ILE A 53 -19.47 -5.87 10.49
N THR A 54 -20.23 -6.72 9.80
CA THR A 54 -19.80 -8.07 9.43
C THR A 54 -18.58 -8.03 8.50
N SER A 55 -18.60 -7.16 7.49
CA SER A 55 -17.45 -6.90 6.60
C SER A 55 -16.25 -6.35 7.36
N CYS A 56 -16.45 -5.49 8.36
CA CYS A 56 -15.34 -5.01 9.20
C CYS A 56 -14.74 -6.11 10.07
N ILE A 57 -15.50 -7.12 10.49
CA ILE A 57 -15.03 -8.23 11.32
C ILE A 57 -14.39 -9.35 10.48
N PHE A 58 -14.97 -9.66 9.31
CA PHE A 58 -14.64 -10.86 8.54
C PHE A 58 -14.02 -10.60 7.16
N GLU A 59 -14.30 -9.47 6.52
CA GLU A 59 -13.75 -9.16 5.17
C GLU A 59 -12.54 -8.23 5.25
N LYS A 60 -12.46 -7.38 6.27
CA LYS A 60 -11.20 -6.80 6.66
C LYS A 60 -10.40 -7.91 7.32
N THR A 61 -9.35 -8.38 6.64
CA THR A 61 -8.12 -8.69 7.38
C THR A 61 -7.83 -7.43 8.19
N VAL A 62 -8.21 -7.40 9.47
CA VAL A 62 -7.78 -6.36 10.40
C VAL A 62 -6.31 -6.65 10.69
N LYS A 63 -5.48 -6.56 9.64
CA LYS A 63 -4.18 -5.96 9.75
C LYS A 63 -4.46 -4.51 10.13
N THR A 64 -4.65 -4.28 11.43
CA THR A 64 -4.16 -3.05 12.04
C THR A 64 -2.64 -3.08 11.90
N ILE A 65 -2.12 -3.09 10.67
CA ILE A 65 -0.84 -2.44 10.43
C ILE A 65 -1.22 -1.01 10.76
N GLN A 66 -0.79 -0.54 11.94
CA GLN A 66 -0.52 0.87 12.14
C GLN A 66 0.37 1.25 10.97
N ILE A 67 -0.23 1.64 9.83
CA ILE A 67 0.53 2.02 8.65
C ILE A 67 1.16 3.32 9.08
N ASP A 68 2.40 3.23 9.53
CA ASP A 68 3.21 4.39 9.79
C ASP A 68 3.30 5.16 8.48
N LYS A 69 2.56 6.27 8.40
CA LYS A 69 2.51 7.12 7.21
C LYS A 69 3.92 7.55 6.81
N GLY A 70 4.83 7.69 7.78
CA GLY A 70 6.24 7.99 7.53
C GLY A 70 6.94 6.88 6.73
N THR A 71 6.74 5.61 7.11
CA THR A 71 7.29 4.47 6.39
C THR A 71 6.79 4.36 4.96
N VAL A 72 5.48 4.54 4.74
CA VAL A 72 4.92 4.50 3.38
C VAL A 72 5.42 5.68 2.54
N ASP A 73 5.45 6.89 3.08
CA ASP A 73 5.98 8.06 2.37
C ASP A 73 7.46 7.90 2.01
N PHE A 74 8.24 7.32 2.92
CA PHE A 74 9.65 7.00 2.67
C PHE A 74 9.82 6.06 1.47
N TYR A 75 9.09 4.94 1.43
CA TYR A 75 9.15 4.00 0.30
C TYR A 75 8.66 4.61 -1.01
N MET A 76 7.61 5.44 -0.97
CA MET A 76 7.14 6.16 -2.16
C MET A 76 8.21 7.12 -2.70
N ARG A 77 8.87 7.88 -1.81
CA ARG A 77 9.96 8.80 -2.19
C ARG A 77 11.16 8.05 -2.75
N LEU A 78 11.56 6.94 -2.14
CA LEU A 78 12.66 6.10 -2.62
C LEU A 78 12.36 5.52 -4.01
N THR A 79 11.12 5.09 -4.23
CA THR A 79 10.66 4.58 -5.54
C THR A 79 10.69 5.68 -6.61
N SER A 80 10.20 6.88 -6.27
CA SER A 80 10.25 8.04 -7.15
C SER A 80 11.69 8.44 -7.51
N PHE A 81 12.58 8.47 -6.51
CA PHE A 81 14.01 8.72 -6.70
C PHE A 81 14.65 7.70 -7.65
N HIS A 82 14.37 6.41 -7.49
CA HIS A 82 14.86 5.37 -8.40
C HIS A 82 14.41 5.59 -9.87
N SER A 83 13.17 6.04 -10.08
CA SER A 83 12.67 6.37 -11.42
C SER A 83 13.43 7.56 -12.05
N GLN A 84 13.71 8.60 -11.25
CA GLN A 84 14.52 9.75 -11.70
C GLN A 84 15.94 9.32 -12.06
N PHE A 85 16.57 8.50 -11.22
CA PHE A 85 17.91 7.95 -11.48
C PHE A 85 17.97 7.16 -12.78
N ARG A 86 16.99 6.28 -13.02
CA ARG A 86 16.91 5.52 -14.27
C ARG A 86 16.76 6.42 -15.49
N SER A 87 15.98 7.49 -15.39
CA SER A 87 15.82 8.50 -16.45
C SER A 87 17.14 9.23 -16.73
N ILE A 88 17.90 9.59 -15.70
CA ILE A 88 19.25 10.16 -15.85
C ILE A 88 20.18 9.20 -16.59
N GLY A 89 20.15 7.90 -16.27
CA GLY A 89 20.96 6.90 -16.96
C GLY A 89 20.63 6.78 -18.46
N VAL A 90 19.35 6.90 -18.83
CA VAL A 90 18.93 6.95 -20.24
C VAL A 90 19.48 8.20 -20.92
N ASN A 91 19.35 9.37 -20.28
CA ASN A 91 19.86 10.64 -20.81
C ASN A 91 21.39 10.63 -20.96
N TYR A 92 22.11 10.05 -20.00
CA TYR A 92 23.56 9.88 -20.06
C TYR A 92 23.97 9.12 -21.32
N ASN A 93 23.36 7.97 -21.58
CA ASN A 93 23.64 7.16 -22.78
C ASN A 93 23.35 7.94 -24.07
N GLN A 94 22.26 8.71 -24.10
CA GLN A 94 21.91 9.54 -25.25
C GLN A 94 22.96 10.63 -25.49
N ILE A 95 23.37 11.37 -24.46
CA ILE A 95 24.36 12.43 -24.56
C ILE A 95 25.69 11.88 -25.06
N VAL A 96 26.18 10.77 -24.50
CA VAL A 96 27.43 10.15 -24.93
C VAL A 96 27.38 9.79 -26.42
N LYS A 97 26.30 9.16 -26.88
CA LYS A 97 26.10 8.85 -28.31
C LYS A 97 26.10 10.10 -29.19
N LEU A 98 25.43 11.16 -28.76
CA LEU A 98 25.38 12.44 -29.49
C LEU A 98 26.76 13.13 -29.54
N LEU A 99 27.53 13.06 -28.45
CA LEU A 99 28.88 13.62 -28.39
C LEU A 99 29.79 12.94 -29.40
N TYR A 100 29.78 11.60 -29.45
CA TYR A 100 30.58 10.84 -30.42
C TYR A 100 30.16 11.07 -31.88
N LYS A 101 28.87 11.29 -32.15
CA LYS A 101 28.36 11.48 -33.52
C LYS A 101 28.61 12.89 -34.08
N ASN A 102 28.48 13.93 -33.25
CA ASN A 102 28.37 15.31 -33.73
C ASN A 102 29.59 16.19 -33.41
N PHE A 103 30.49 15.77 -32.53
CA PHE A 103 31.64 16.58 -32.12
C PHE A 103 32.96 15.90 -32.49
N SER A 104 33.99 16.71 -32.72
CA SER A 104 35.36 16.20 -32.84
C SER A 104 35.82 15.59 -31.52
N GLN A 105 36.72 14.62 -31.58
CA GLN A 105 37.21 13.87 -30.41
C GLN A 105 37.65 14.79 -29.27
N LYS A 106 38.40 15.87 -29.59
CA LYS A 106 38.86 16.86 -28.60
C LYS A 106 37.70 17.57 -27.87
N LYS A 107 36.62 17.93 -28.58
CA LYS A 107 35.44 18.57 -27.96
C LYS A 107 34.61 17.55 -27.18
N ALA A 108 34.41 16.36 -27.72
CA ALA A 108 33.69 15.28 -27.05
C ALA A 108 34.37 14.92 -25.72
N SER A 109 35.69 14.77 -25.69
CA SER A 109 36.47 14.51 -24.47
C SER A 109 36.30 15.62 -23.42
N ALA A 110 36.26 16.90 -23.82
CA ALA A 110 36.05 18.00 -22.89
C ALA A 110 34.64 17.96 -22.24
N PHE A 111 33.61 17.56 -23.00
CA PHE A 111 32.26 17.38 -22.45
C PHE A 111 32.16 16.13 -21.58
N LEU A 112 32.81 15.03 -21.96
CA LEU A 112 32.84 13.80 -21.16
C LEU A 112 33.48 14.04 -19.79
N TYR A 113 34.54 14.85 -19.72
CA TYR A 113 35.16 15.21 -18.44
C TYR A 113 34.20 15.98 -17.50
N LYS A 114 33.35 16.86 -18.06
CA LYS A 114 32.31 17.53 -17.27
C LYS A 114 31.23 16.56 -16.80
N LEU A 115 30.84 15.64 -17.68
CA LEU A 115 29.85 14.59 -17.39
C LEU A 115 30.34 13.65 -16.29
N GLU A 116 31.62 13.27 -16.33
CA GLU A 116 32.29 12.47 -15.29
C GLU A 116 32.21 13.17 -13.93
N LYS A 117 32.52 14.46 -13.86
CA LYS A 117 32.42 15.23 -12.61
C LYS A 117 30.99 15.21 -12.03
N GLN A 118 29.98 15.44 -12.85
CA GLN A 118 28.58 15.36 -12.40
C GLN A 118 28.18 13.94 -11.98
N THR A 119 28.75 12.92 -12.63
CA THR A 119 28.50 11.53 -12.27
C THR A 119 29.12 11.19 -10.91
N ALA A 120 30.29 11.74 -10.59
CA ALA A 120 30.92 11.59 -9.28
C ALA A 120 30.06 12.21 -8.16
N GLU A 121 29.51 13.41 -8.37
CA GLU A 121 28.56 14.05 -7.44
C GLU A 121 27.29 13.19 -7.27
N MET A 122 26.78 12.58 -8.34
CA MET A 122 25.63 11.68 -8.27
C MET A 122 25.92 10.41 -7.45
N VAL A 123 27.14 9.85 -7.56
CA VAL A 123 27.57 8.69 -6.77
C VAL A 123 27.58 9.03 -5.27
N GLU A 124 28.02 10.23 -4.92
CA GLU A 124 28.01 10.70 -3.52
C GLU A 124 26.58 10.84 -2.98
N LEU A 125 25.67 11.43 -3.76
CA LEU A 125 24.25 11.47 -3.42
C LEU A 125 23.65 10.07 -3.23
N PHE A 126 24.02 9.12 -4.08
CA PHE A 126 23.53 7.74 -3.97
C PHE A 126 24.00 7.07 -2.67
N LYS A 127 25.27 7.26 -2.29
CA LYS A 127 25.79 6.77 -1.00
C LYS A 127 24.98 7.33 0.17
N ASN A 128 24.69 8.63 0.17
CA ASN A 128 23.87 9.26 1.20
C ASN A 128 22.45 8.68 1.26
N VAL A 129 21.82 8.40 0.10
CA VAL A 129 20.50 7.76 0.05
C VAL A 129 20.54 6.34 0.61
N VAL A 130 21.57 5.57 0.28
CA VAL A 130 21.77 4.21 0.83
C VAL A 130 21.93 4.26 2.34
N GLU A 131 22.76 5.17 2.86
CA GLU A 131 22.93 5.36 4.31
C GLU A 131 21.62 5.73 5.01
N ILE A 132 20.84 6.65 4.45
CA ILE A 132 19.53 7.02 4.99
C ILE A 132 18.59 5.80 4.98
N ALA A 133 18.58 5.01 3.90
CA ALA A 133 17.76 3.82 3.80
C ALA A 133 18.16 2.75 4.82
N GLU A 134 19.46 2.51 5.03
CA GLU A 134 19.94 1.60 6.07
C GLU A 134 19.60 2.07 7.49
N GLN A 135 19.73 3.37 7.75
CA GLN A 135 19.34 3.96 9.04
C GLN A 135 17.84 3.82 9.30
N PHE A 136 17.03 4.01 8.25
CA PHE A 136 15.59 3.84 8.30
C PHE A 136 15.24 2.37 8.60
N ASP A 137 15.82 1.43 7.85
CA ASP A 137 15.61 -0.01 8.00
C ASP A 137 15.98 -0.50 9.42
N LYS A 138 17.15 -0.07 9.94
CA LYS A 138 17.57 -0.37 11.32
C LYS A 138 16.60 0.17 12.38
N LYS A 139 16.01 1.36 12.17
CA LYS A 139 15.12 2.00 13.15
C LYS A 139 13.72 1.41 13.16
N TYR A 140 13.20 1.01 12.00
CA TYR A 140 11.77 0.68 11.83
C TYR A 140 11.49 -0.80 11.52
N LEU A 141 12.42 -1.55 10.91
CA LEU A 141 12.20 -2.96 10.54
C LEU A 141 12.83 -3.97 11.52
N LYS A 142 13.89 -3.61 12.25
CA LYS A 142 14.53 -4.49 13.25
C LYS A 142 13.94 -4.42 14.66
N LYS A 143 12.87 -3.64 14.88
CA LYS A 143 12.17 -3.51 16.18
C LYS A 143 10.85 -4.29 16.26
N GLN A 144 10.54 -5.08 15.24
CA GLN A 144 9.50 -6.12 15.26
C GLN A 144 10.16 -7.49 15.39
#